data_AF-A0A8S1H1Z6-F1
#
_entry.id   AF-A0A8S1H1Z6-F1
#
_cell.length_a   1.000
_cell.length_b   1.000
_cell.length_c   1.000
_cell.angle_alpha   90.00
_cell.angle_beta   90.00
_cell.angle_gamma   90.00
#
_symmetry.space_group_name_H-M   'P 1'
#
loop_
_entity.id
_entity.type
_entity.pdbx_description
1 polymer ?
#
loop_
_entity_poly.entity_id
_entity_poly.type
_entity_poly.pdbx_seq_one_letter_code
_entity_poly.pdbx_strand_id
1 'polypeptide(L)'
;MIPIRQIARLSHLAAKFVGGADVHVVDPLVDLRSIFEKKEDLSRSVEERRLKIELPNVEAEYNEWYKAYEAWKSVDPKSDQISELKKEMRSKKSGLIGALSLPNFVHNVGKEERKMLKPTKHAQYLAQQGLLRIDKNNHVVHLAGFPAVVQKMLKNQILELFPQATLMSPSHFVRAAILEALNVDANNFIPFTDGSSSFPLTYLVGNSLASLCSPFLKSSFTDKNEWPIRVQSIGAAYHEKKNSVDLVYGRQRLKHCALLMSKTEPELDEFISSSVTSVASLLLEGLHLEVHARVVKGKELRNYESQAVVVECNGLELVRASRIGDYISRRLNICHAGATPEESGFVHMAYVETDIDRVIARLVDNLVEGKEPPRGFRDVVKQSL
;
A
#
# COMPACT_ATOMS: atom_id res chain seq x y z
N MET A 1 -26.78 3.47 9.89
CA MET A 1 -26.86 2.37 8.89
C MET A 1 -27.50 2.93 7.63
N ILE A 2 -26.75 3.14 6.56
CA ILE A 2 -27.27 3.71 5.31
C ILE A 2 -27.99 2.60 4.52
N PRO A 3 -29.23 2.80 4.05
CA PRO A 3 -29.94 1.80 3.26
C PRO A 3 -29.25 1.51 1.91
N ILE A 4 -29.03 0.21 1.66
CA ILE A 4 -28.13 -0.37 0.66
C ILE A 4 -28.50 -0.07 -0.80
N ARG A 5 -29.72 0.40 -1.09
CA ARG A 5 -30.07 0.95 -2.43
C ARG A 5 -29.19 2.14 -2.85
N GLN A 6 -28.48 2.77 -1.92
CA GLN A 6 -27.48 3.81 -2.23
C GLN A 6 -26.10 3.26 -2.60
N ILE A 7 -25.75 2.00 -2.27
CA ILE A 7 -24.43 1.40 -2.57
C ILE A 7 -24.23 1.24 -4.08
N ALA A 8 -25.27 0.87 -4.83
CA ALA A 8 -25.25 0.78 -6.28
C ALA A 8 -25.17 2.15 -7.01
N ARG A 9 -25.29 3.27 -6.28
CA ARG A 9 -25.20 4.64 -6.79
C ARG A 9 -23.99 5.41 -6.24
N LEU A 10 -22.96 4.72 -5.75
CA LEU A 10 -21.76 5.36 -5.20
C LEU A 10 -20.87 5.92 -6.32
N SER A 11 -21.08 7.19 -6.67
CA SER A 11 -20.37 7.89 -7.75
C SER A 11 -19.11 8.64 -7.29
N HIS A 12 -18.72 8.63 -6.01
CA HIS A 12 -17.63 9.46 -5.48
C HIS A 12 -16.63 8.65 -4.60
N LEU A 13 -15.43 9.20 -4.34
CA LEU A 13 -14.36 8.55 -3.51
C LEU A 13 -14.37 9.17 -2.13
N ALA A 14 -14.04 8.47 -1.05
CA ALA A 14 -13.73 9.12 0.23
C ALA A 14 -12.22 9.39 0.32
N ALA A 15 -11.76 10.40 -0.43
CA ALA A 15 -10.37 10.81 -0.44
C ALA A 15 -10.17 12.32 -0.29
N LYS A 16 -9.34 12.77 0.66
CA LYS A 16 -8.90 14.17 0.75
C LYS A 16 -8.02 14.48 -0.46
N PHE A 17 -8.61 15.03 -1.52
CA PHE A 17 -7.84 15.77 -2.52
C PHE A 17 -8.14 17.26 -2.45
N VAL A 18 -7.06 18.01 -2.21
CA VAL A 18 -7.01 19.47 -2.12
C VAL A 18 -5.99 19.93 -3.15
N GLY A 19 -6.38 19.91 -4.43
CA GLY A 19 -5.70 20.66 -5.48
C GLY A 19 -6.29 22.06 -5.50
N GLY A 20 -5.67 23.02 -4.79
CA GLY A 20 -6.26 24.35 -4.57
C GLY A 20 -7.24 24.42 -3.39
N ALA A 21 -8.04 25.49 -3.30
CA ALA A 21 -8.80 25.86 -2.10
C ALA A 21 -9.92 24.89 -1.66
N ASP A 22 -10.29 23.90 -2.48
CA ASP A 22 -11.46 23.04 -2.26
C ASP A 22 -11.12 21.54 -2.15
N VAL A 23 -11.86 20.84 -1.28
CA VAL A 23 -11.87 19.39 -1.13
C VAL A 23 -12.71 18.80 -2.27
N HIS A 24 -12.09 18.19 -3.26
CA HIS A 24 -12.76 17.85 -4.52
C HIS A 24 -13.37 16.45 -4.58
N VAL A 25 -12.95 15.49 -3.75
CA VAL A 25 -13.40 14.10 -3.90
C VAL A 25 -13.57 13.41 -2.55
N VAL A 26 -14.48 13.91 -1.73
CA VAL A 26 -15.01 13.10 -0.63
C VAL A 26 -16.46 12.78 -0.95
N ASP A 27 -16.77 11.49 -1.08
CA ASP A 27 -18.10 10.94 -1.01
C ASP A 27 -18.53 11.05 0.44
N PRO A 28 -19.49 11.92 0.73
CA PRO A 28 -19.99 12.10 2.08
C PRO A 28 -20.95 10.96 2.50
N LEU A 29 -21.02 9.86 1.73
CA LEU A 29 -21.73 8.62 2.08
C LEU A 29 -20.85 7.58 2.80
N VAL A 30 -19.53 7.80 2.94
CA VAL A 30 -18.75 6.99 3.89
C VAL A 30 -19.04 7.52 5.29
N ASP A 31 -20.03 6.92 5.92
CA ASP A 31 -20.38 7.19 7.31
C ASP A 31 -19.23 6.73 8.23
N LEU A 32 -18.33 7.66 8.57
CA LEU A 32 -17.22 7.39 9.49
C LEU A 32 -17.67 7.33 10.95
N ARG A 33 -18.97 7.55 11.26
CA ARG A 33 -19.47 7.47 12.65
C ARG A 33 -19.23 6.10 13.26
N SER A 34 -19.32 5.03 12.46
CA SER A 34 -19.07 3.67 12.92
C SER A 34 -17.64 3.45 13.43
N ILE A 35 -16.68 4.28 13.01
CA ILE A 35 -15.31 4.24 13.53
C ILE A 35 -15.29 4.71 15.00
N PHE A 36 -16.10 5.72 15.33
CA PHE A 36 -16.23 6.27 16.68
C PHE A 36 -17.16 5.45 17.58
N GLU A 37 -17.89 4.47 17.07
CA GLU A 37 -18.63 3.49 17.90
C GLU A 37 -17.66 2.55 18.65
N LYS A 38 -16.47 2.28 18.08
CA LYS A 38 -15.43 1.42 18.65
C LYS A 38 -14.29 2.23 19.27
N LYS A 39 -14.60 3.11 20.22
CA LYS A 39 -13.64 4.08 20.79
C LYS A 39 -12.39 3.43 21.38
N GLU A 40 -12.56 2.33 22.11
CA GLU A 40 -11.45 1.62 22.75
C GLU A 40 -10.47 1.04 21.72
N ASP A 41 -11.00 0.40 20.68
CA ASP A 41 -10.20 -0.15 19.58
C ASP A 41 -9.47 0.94 18.79
N LEU A 42 -10.13 2.07 18.58
CA LEU A 42 -9.56 3.22 17.90
C LEU A 42 -8.44 3.87 18.73
N SER A 43 -8.65 4.08 20.03
CA SER A 43 -7.65 4.60 20.97
C SER A 43 -6.41 3.74 20.95
N ARG A 44 -6.60 2.42 21.09
CA ARG A 44 -5.53 1.42 21.00
C ARG A 44 -4.77 1.51 19.68
N SER A 45 -5.47 1.72 18.57
CA SER A 45 -4.87 1.84 17.23
C SER A 45 -4.05 3.10 17.03
N VAL A 46 -4.44 4.21 17.66
CA VAL A 46 -3.72 5.49 17.67
C VAL A 46 -2.48 5.40 18.57
N GLU A 47 -2.65 4.87 19.77
CA GLU A 47 -1.59 4.69 20.77
C GLU A 47 -0.48 3.77 20.27
N GLU A 48 -0.85 2.62 19.70
CA GLU A 48 0.10 1.63 19.19
C GLU A 48 0.96 2.22 18.07
N ARG A 49 0.36 3.03 17.19
CA ARG A 49 1.09 3.75 16.12
C ARG A 49 1.83 5.00 16.61
N ARG A 50 1.74 5.33 17.91
CA ARG A 50 2.33 6.53 18.54
C ARG A 50 1.89 7.83 17.85
N LEU A 51 0.64 7.88 17.40
CA LEU A 51 0.05 9.05 16.75
C LEU A 51 -0.43 10.04 17.82
N LYS A 52 -0.16 11.33 17.61
CA LYS A 52 -0.62 12.41 18.49
C LYS A 52 -1.97 12.92 18.01
N ILE A 53 -3.04 12.16 18.27
CA ILE A 53 -4.40 12.49 17.82
C ILE A 53 -5.33 12.55 19.04
N GLU A 54 -5.97 13.70 19.23
CA GLU A 54 -7.01 13.89 20.25
C GLU A 54 -8.36 13.38 19.72
N LEU A 55 -8.63 12.09 19.94
CA LEU A 55 -9.85 11.43 19.42
C LEU A 55 -11.17 12.13 19.78
N PRO A 56 -11.38 12.64 21.02
CA PRO A 56 -12.62 13.34 21.36
C PRO A 56 -12.85 14.60 20.51
N ASN A 57 -11.79 15.35 20.20
CA ASN A 57 -11.88 16.55 19.38
C ASN A 57 -12.20 16.19 17.93
N VAL A 58 -11.55 15.16 17.39
CA VAL A 58 -11.81 14.68 16.02
C VAL A 58 -13.26 14.20 15.87
N GLU A 59 -13.79 13.47 16.85
CA GLU A 59 -15.17 13.00 16.86
C GLU A 59 -16.16 14.19 16.90
N ALA A 60 -15.92 15.17 17.77
CA ALA A 60 -16.76 16.35 17.89
C ALA A 60 -16.81 17.16 16.58
N GLU A 61 -15.65 17.50 16.01
CA GLU A 61 -15.55 18.24 14.76
C GLU A 61 -16.17 17.46 13.58
N TYR A 62 -15.96 16.14 13.53
CA TYR A 62 -16.57 15.30 12.49
C TYR A 62 -18.10 15.28 12.60
N ASN A 63 -18.65 15.15 13.81
CA ASN A 63 -20.09 15.18 14.04
C ASN A 63 -20.70 16.54 13.65
N GLU A 64 -20.02 17.65 13.90
CA GLU A 64 -20.46 18.97 13.44
C GLU A 64 -20.46 19.09 11.92
N TRP A 65 -19.39 18.60 11.27
CA TRP A 65 -19.32 18.55 9.81
C TRP A 65 -20.43 17.67 9.22
N TYR A 66 -20.67 16.49 9.81
CA TYR A 66 -21.67 15.54 9.34
C TYR A 66 -23.09 16.10 9.46
N LYS A 67 -23.40 16.80 10.56
CA LYS A 67 -24.69 17.52 10.71
C LYS A 67 -24.90 18.56 9.62
N ALA A 68 -23.87 19.36 9.31
CA ALA A 68 -23.94 20.35 8.23
C ALA A 68 -24.11 19.68 6.86
N TYR A 69 -23.49 18.52 6.67
CA TYR A 69 -23.66 17.70 5.47
C TYR A 69 -25.10 17.14 5.34
N GLU A 70 -25.67 16.56 6.40
CA GLU A 70 -27.05 16.06 6.41
C GLU A 70 -28.05 17.17 6.14
N ALA A 71 -27.85 18.35 6.74
CA ALA A 71 -28.67 19.53 6.47
C ALA A 71 -28.62 19.91 4.99
N TRP A 72 -27.42 20.00 4.39
CA TRP A 72 -27.28 20.27 2.96
C TRP A 72 -27.98 19.22 2.07
N LYS A 73 -27.87 17.94 2.39
CA LYS A 73 -28.48 16.85 1.60
C LYS A 73 -29.98 16.72 1.73
N SER A 74 -30.55 17.21 2.82
CA SER A 74 -31.99 17.12 3.10
C SER A 74 -32.81 18.19 2.38
N VAL A 75 -32.16 19.20 1.78
CA VAL A 75 -32.81 20.28 1.06
C VAL A 75 -32.96 19.94 -0.43
N ASP A 76 -34.06 20.39 -1.05
CA ASP A 76 -34.30 20.26 -2.49
C ASP A 76 -33.10 20.85 -3.28
N PRO A 77 -32.54 20.13 -4.27
CA PRO A 77 -31.49 20.62 -5.17
C PRO A 77 -31.77 21.94 -5.93
N LYS A 78 -33.00 22.45 -5.90
CA LYS A 78 -33.41 23.74 -6.48
C LYS A 78 -33.60 24.87 -5.45
N SER A 79 -33.39 24.60 -4.17
CA SER A 79 -33.53 25.61 -3.11
C SER A 79 -32.39 26.64 -3.13
N ASP A 80 -32.73 27.90 -2.89
CA ASP A 80 -31.77 29.00 -2.75
C ASP A 80 -30.81 28.80 -1.55
N GLN A 81 -31.21 27.99 -0.56
CA GLN A 81 -30.42 27.70 0.65
C GLN A 81 -29.21 26.79 0.40
N ILE A 82 -29.13 26.12 -0.76
CA ILE A 82 -28.07 25.16 -1.05
C ILE A 82 -26.68 25.81 -1.01
N SER A 83 -26.58 27.03 -1.52
CA SER A 83 -25.29 27.73 -1.60
C SER A 83 -24.72 28.00 -0.20
N GLU A 84 -25.58 28.45 0.71
CA GLU A 84 -25.23 28.75 2.10
C GLU A 84 -24.87 27.47 2.87
N LEU A 85 -25.70 26.42 2.76
CA LEU A 85 -25.44 25.12 3.41
C LEU A 85 -24.15 24.47 2.92
N LYS A 86 -23.84 24.57 1.61
CA LYS A 86 -22.55 24.13 1.07
C LYS A 86 -21.38 24.92 1.65
N LYS A 87 -21.53 26.24 1.79
CA LYS A 87 -20.48 27.11 2.36
C LYS A 87 -20.22 26.76 3.83
N GLU A 88 -21.28 26.52 4.60
CA GLU A 88 -21.20 26.09 6.00
C GLU A 88 -20.52 24.71 6.14
N MET A 89 -20.92 23.74 5.33
CA MET A 89 -20.28 22.42 5.34
C MET A 89 -18.80 22.53 4.98
N ARG A 90 -18.44 23.35 3.98
CA ARG A 90 -17.04 23.57 3.58
C ARG A 90 -16.22 24.26 4.66
N SER A 91 -16.79 25.19 5.44
CA SER A 91 -16.07 25.82 6.54
C SER A 91 -15.72 24.82 7.66
N LYS A 92 -16.51 23.75 7.80
CA LYS A 92 -16.30 22.67 8.77
C LYS A 92 -15.44 21.51 8.24
N LYS A 93 -14.76 21.67 7.10
CA LYS A 93 -13.99 20.59 6.44
C LYS A 93 -12.89 19.96 7.30
N SER A 94 -12.42 20.64 8.35
CA SER A 94 -11.40 20.10 9.27
C SER A 94 -11.86 18.81 9.94
N GLY A 95 -13.13 18.73 10.37
CA GLY A 95 -13.68 17.54 11.01
C GLY A 95 -13.64 16.30 10.12
N LEU A 96 -14.01 16.47 8.84
CA LEU A 96 -13.89 15.41 7.84
C LEU A 96 -12.43 15.00 7.60
N ILE A 97 -11.54 15.97 7.43
CA ILE A 97 -10.11 15.72 7.21
C ILE A 97 -9.49 14.99 8.41
N GLY A 98 -9.89 15.35 9.64
CA GLY A 98 -9.47 14.69 10.87
C GLY A 98 -9.89 13.22 10.88
N ALA A 99 -11.17 12.93 10.59
CA ALA A 99 -11.68 11.57 10.54
C ALA A 99 -11.01 10.73 9.43
N LEU A 100 -10.78 11.31 8.24
CA LEU A 100 -10.05 10.64 7.15
C LEU A 100 -8.55 10.43 7.45
N SER A 101 -7.98 11.13 8.43
CA SER A 101 -6.58 10.91 8.83
C SER A 101 -6.42 9.75 9.82
N LEU A 102 -7.52 9.23 10.38
CA LEU A 102 -7.48 8.12 11.35
C LEU A 102 -6.95 6.83 10.70
N PRO A 103 -6.09 6.07 11.41
CA PRO A 103 -5.56 4.81 10.91
C PRO A 103 -6.62 3.70 10.97
N ASN A 104 -6.30 2.57 10.35
CA ASN A 104 -7.05 1.34 10.45
C ASN A 104 -6.94 0.72 11.85
N PHE A 105 -7.91 -0.12 12.21
CA PHE A 105 -7.90 -0.84 13.47
C PHE A 105 -6.77 -1.86 13.54
N VAL A 106 -6.03 -1.91 14.64
CA VAL A 106 -5.00 -2.94 14.86
C VAL A 106 -5.63 -4.26 15.26
N HIS A 107 -5.17 -5.36 14.67
CA HIS A 107 -5.63 -6.71 15.02
C HIS A 107 -4.93 -7.21 16.29
N ASN A 108 -3.62 -6.97 16.41
CA ASN A 108 -2.78 -7.39 17.52
C ASN A 108 -1.91 -6.22 18.00
N VAL A 109 -1.65 -6.18 19.31
CA VAL A 109 -0.81 -5.15 19.96
C VAL A 109 0.49 -5.78 20.44
N GLY A 110 1.60 -5.04 20.39
CA GLY A 110 2.78 -5.41 21.16
C GLY A 110 4.00 -4.53 20.95
N LYS A 111 5.03 -4.81 21.75
CA LYS A 111 6.21 -3.96 21.89
C LYS A 111 7.44 -4.48 21.14
N GLU A 112 7.27 -5.47 20.27
CA GLU A 112 8.39 -6.01 19.49
C GLU A 112 8.89 -4.97 18.49
N GLU A 113 10.12 -4.50 18.71
CA GLU A 113 10.79 -3.57 17.82
C GLU A 113 11.64 -4.32 16.79
N ARG A 114 11.73 -3.76 15.57
CA ARG A 114 12.63 -4.23 14.52
C ARG A 114 14.08 -4.31 15.00
N LYS A 115 14.75 -5.42 14.68
CA LYS A 115 16.19 -5.58 14.89
C LYS A 115 16.98 -4.52 14.12
N MET A 116 18.12 -4.11 14.66
CA MET A 116 19.02 -3.19 13.96
C MET A 116 19.47 -3.77 12.62
N LEU A 117 19.40 -2.94 11.58
CA LEU A 117 19.87 -3.29 10.25
C LEU A 117 21.38 -3.50 10.28
N LYS A 118 21.86 -4.69 9.90
CA LYS A 118 23.31 -4.90 9.72
C LYS A 118 23.80 -4.10 8.51
N PRO A 119 25.02 -3.51 8.59
CA PRO A 119 25.66 -2.85 7.47
C PRO A 119 25.72 -3.76 6.24
N THR A 120 25.59 -3.16 5.06
CA THR A 120 25.59 -3.87 3.79
C THR A 120 26.87 -3.52 3.03
N LYS A 121 27.53 -4.48 2.39
CA LYS A 121 28.77 -4.29 1.62
C LYS A 121 28.56 -4.45 0.11
N HIS A 122 27.36 -4.84 -0.31
CA HIS A 122 27.01 -5.09 -1.72
C HIS A 122 27.43 -3.95 -2.67
N ALA A 123 27.17 -2.69 -2.32
CA ALA A 123 27.44 -1.55 -3.19
C ALA A 123 28.94 -1.40 -3.50
N GLN A 124 29.79 -1.52 -2.48
CA GLN A 124 31.24 -1.45 -2.64
C GLN A 124 31.76 -2.61 -3.50
N TYR A 125 31.31 -3.83 -3.20
CA TYR A 125 31.72 -5.03 -3.94
C TYR A 125 31.34 -4.94 -5.42
N LEU A 126 30.06 -4.65 -5.73
CA LEU A 126 29.59 -4.59 -7.11
C LEU A 126 30.25 -3.45 -7.90
N ALA A 127 30.51 -2.30 -7.26
CA ALA A 127 31.19 -1.19 -7.90
C ALA A 127 32.65 -1.54 -8.25
N GLN A 128 33.37 -2.22 -7.35
CA GLN A 128 34.74 -2.70 -7.61
C GLN A 128 34.81 -3.69 -8.77
N GLN A 129 33.77 -4.49 -8.97
CA GLN A 129 33.66 -5.44 -10.08
C GLN A 129 33.11 -4.79 -11.38
N GLY A 130 32.79 -3.50 -11.38
CA GLY A 130 32.19 -2.82 -12.54
C GLY A 130 30.74 -3.24 -12.85
N LEU A 131 30.07 -3.91 -11.90
CA LEU A 131 28.71 -4.46 -12.06
C LEU A 131 27.63 -3.51 -11.54
N LEU A 132 28.03 -2.45 -10.84
CA LEU A 132 27.13 -1.43 -10.31
C LEU A 132 27.74 -0.05 -10.48
N ARG A 133 26.97 0.87 -11.05
CA ARG A 133 27.31 2.30 -11.14
C ARG A 133 26.24 3.11 -10.43
N ILE A 134 26.68 3.99 -9.53
CA ILE A 134 25.80 4.89 -8.76
C ILE A 134 25.90 6.30 -9.35
N ASP A 135 24.77 6.82 -9.82
CA ASP A 135 24.61 8.25 -10.07
C ASP A 135 24.06 8.91 -8.80
N LYS A 136 24.97 9.50 -8.02
CA LYS A 136 24.62 10.20 -6.77
C LYS A 136 23.79 11.46 -7.00
N ASN A 137 23.95 12.13 -8.15
CA ASN A 137 23.21 13.37 -8.42
C ASN A 137 21.72 13.05 -8.63
N ASN A 138 21.44 12.01 -9.40
CA ASN A 138 20.08 11.59 -9.75
C ASN A 138 19.50 10.52 -8.81
N HIS A 139 20.32 9.96 -7.90
CA HIS A 139 19.98 8.87 -6.99
C HIS A 139 19.56 7.59 -7.73
N VAL A 140 20.25 7.29 -8.83
CA VAL A 140 19.97 6.15 -9.72
C VAL A 140 21.10 5.11 -9.60
N VAL A 141 20.71 3.84 -9.68
CA VAL A 141 21.63 2.70 -9.68
C VAL A 141 21.52 2.00 -11.03
N HIS A 142 22.65 1.84 -11.71
CA HIS A 142 22.77 1.02 -12.91
C HIS A 142 23.38 -0.31 -12.53
N LEU A 143 22.71 -1.40 -12.91
CA LEU A 143 23.11 -2.77 -12.63
C LEU A 143 23.50 -3.46 -13.93
N ALA A 144 24.62 -4.17 -13.95
CA ALA A 144 25.13 -4.87 -15.13
C ALA A 144 25.70 -6.24 -14.76
N GLY A 145 25.78 -7.15 -15.73
CA GLY A 145 26.30 -8.51 -15.55
C GLY A 145 25.40 -9.37 -14.67
N PHE A 146 26.01 -10.28 -13.89
CA PHE A 146 25.27 -11.31 -13.16
C PHE A 146 24.11 -10.80 -12.27
N PRO A 147 24.22 -9.65 -11.55
CA PRO A 147 23.12 -9.19 -10.71
C PRO A 147 21.86 -8.86 -11.53
N ALA A 148 22.01 -8.34 -12.75
CA ALA A 148 20.87 -8.04 -13.64
C ALA A 148 20.22 -9.32 -14.17
N VAL A 149 21.01 -10.36 -14.45
CA VAL A 149 20.50 -11.67 -14.87
C VAL A 149 19.75 -12.35 -13.72
N VAL A 150 20.29 -12.26 -12.50
CA VAL A 150 19.65 -12.78 -11.28
C VAL A 150 18.36 -12.02 -10.97
N GLN A 151 18.34 -10.71 -11.18
CA GLN A 151 17.11 -9.91 -11.08
C GLN A 151 16.01 -10.43 -12.02
N LYS A 152 16.36 -10.78 -13.27
CA LYS A 152 15.43 -11.36 -14.24
C LYS A 152 14.97 -12.77 -13.83
N MET A 153 15.85 -13.61 -13.31
CA MET A 153 15.50 -14.94 -12.78
C MET A 153 14.51 -14.83 -11.62
N LEU A 154 14.81 -13.98 -10.63
CA LEU A 154 13.96 -13.76 -9.46
C LEU A 154 12.58 -13.24 -9.85
N LYS A 155 12.51 -12.36 -10.85
CA LYS A 155 11.24 -11.88 -11.41
C LYS A 155 10.35 -13.04 -11.86
N ASN A 156 10.89 -14.01 -12.59
CA ASN A 156 10.10 -15.16 -13.07
C ASN A 156 9.70 -16.09 -11.92
N GLN A 157 10.65 -16.44 -11.06
CA GLN A 157 10.39 -17.33 -9.92
C GLN A 157 9.34 -16.77 -8.96
N ILE A 158 9.37 -15.46 -8.68
CA ILE A 158 8.39 -14.84 -7.79
C ILE A 158 6.99 -14.82 -8.43
N LEU A 159 6.86 -14.58 -9.74
CA LEU A 159 5.57 -14.63 -10.43
C LEU A 159 4.93 -16.03 -10.35
N GLU A 160 5.76 -17.08 -10.46
CA GLU A 160 5.33 -18.48 -10.38
C GLU A 160 4.79 -18.86 -8.99
N LEU A 161 5.15 -18.13 -7.93
CA LEU A 161 4.60 -18.35 -6.58
C LEU A 161 3.12 -17.96 -6.45
N PHE A 162 2.57 -17.22 -7.42
CA PHE A 162 1.18 -16.75 -7.40
C PHE A 162 0.43 -17.19 -8.67
N PRO A 163 0.29 -18.50 -8.94
CA PRO A 163 -0.22 -19.01 -10.21
C PRO A 163 -1.70 -18.67 -10.47
N GLN A 164 -2.47 -18.43 -9.40
CA GLN A 164 -3.88 -18.04 -9.48
C GLN A 164 -4.08 -16.51 -9.56
N ALA A 165 -3.00 -15.72 -9.55
CA ALA A 165 -3.08 -14.27 -9.64
C ALA A 165 -2.97 -13.82 -11.10
N THR A 166 -3.94 -13.03 -11.55
CA THR A 166 -3.91 -12.43 -12.89
C THR A 166 -2.77 -11.41 -12.98
N LEU A 167 -1.89 -11.58 -13.96
CA LEU A 167 -0.84 -10.60 -14.22
C LEU A 167 -1.46 -9.32 -14.79
N MET A 168 -1.20 -8.19 -14.15
CA MET A 168 -1.65 -6.87 -14.58
C MET A 168 -0.45 -5.93 -14.78
N SER A 169 -0.62 -4.93 -15.64
CA SER A 169 0.33 -3.84 -15.84
C SER A 169 -0.31 -2.52 -15.40
N PRO A 170 -0.26 -2.17 -14.09
CA PRO A 170 -0.89 -0.96 -13.59
C PRO A 170 -0.13 0.29 -14.04
N SER A 171 -0.80 1.45 -13.97
CA SER A 171 -0.13 2.74 -14.18
C SER A 171 0.96 2.97 -13.13
N HIS A 172 2.15 3.40 -13.56
CA HIS A 172 3.22 3.78 -12.63
C HIS A 172 2.99 5.13 -11.95
N PHE A 173 1.94 5.86 -12.32
CA PHE A 173 1.58 7.12 -11.69
C PHE A 173 0.12 7.14 -11.26
N VAL A 174 -0.15 7.83 -10.16
CA VAL A 174 -1.49 7.98 -9.58
C VAL A 174 -1.72 9.43 -9.17
N ARG A 175 -2.98 9.85 -9.16
CA ARG A 175 -3.38 11.15 -8.60
C ARG A 175 -3.24 11.12 -7.08
N ALA A 176 -3.01 12.28 -6.46
CA ALA A 176 -2.85 12.33 -5.00
C ALA A 176 -4.06 11.79 -4.22
N ALA A 177 -5.27 11.84 -4.80
CA ALA A 177 -6.46 11.23 -4.21
C ALA A 177 -6.29 9.73 -3.91
N ILE A 178 -5.55 8.99 -4.75
CA ILE A 178 -5.27 7.57 -4.50
C ILE A 178 -4.33 7.42 -3.30
N LEU A 179 -3.27 8.21 -3.23
CA LEU A 179 -2.33 8.18 -2.08
C LEU A 179 -3.03 8.52 -0.77
N GLU A 180 -3.93 9.49 -0.80
CA GLU A 180 -4.70 9.85 0.39
C GLU A 180 -5.69 8.74 0.78
N ALA A 181 -6.37 8.11 -0.18
CA ALA A 181 -7.24 6.99 0.10
C ALA A 181 -6.48 5.79 0.70
N LEU A 182 -5.18 5.71 0.47
CA LEU A 182 -4.29 4.72 1.11
C LEU A 182 -3.81 5.19 2.49
N ASN A 183 -4.08 6.44 2.87
CA ASN A 183 -3.55 7.13 4.06
C ASN A 183 -2.02 6.99 4.18
N VAL A 184 -1.32 7.24 3.07
CA VAL A 184 0.15 7.24 3.03
C VAL A 184 0.69 8.66 2.89
N ASP A 185 1.86 8.91 3.47
CA ASP A 185 2.52 10.20 3.35
C ASP A 185 3.03 10.40 1.91
N ALA A 186 2.45 11.40 1.24
CA ALA A 186 2.74 11.76 -0.14
C ALA A 186 4.21 12.19 -0.36
N ASN A 187 4.90 12.63 0.69
CA ASN A 187 6.32 13.02 0.62
C ASN A 187 7.26 11.84 0.34
N ASN A 188 6.77 10.60 0.45
CA ASN A 188 7.55 9.41 0.09
C ASN A 188 7.57 9.13 -1.42
N PHE A 189 6.81 9.89 -2.21
CA PHE A 189 6.61 9.71 -3.64
C PHE A 189 7.01 10.96 -4.40
N ILE A 190 7.32 10.78 -5.69
CA ILE A 190 7.83 11.87 -6.53
C ILE A 190 6.64 12.59 -7.16
N PRO A 191 6.37 13.86 -6.80
CA PRO A 191 5.31 14.63 -7.44
C PRO A 191 5.74 15.11 -8.83
N PHE A 192 4.78 15.21 -9.75
CA PHE A 192 4.96 15.86 -11.04
C PHE A 192 3.67 16.51 -11.54
N THR A 193 3.83 17.51 -12.40
CA THR A 193 2.76 18.16 -13.17
C THR A 193 3.25 18.36 -14.61
N ASP A 194 2.34 18.70 -15.53
CA ASP A 194 2.72 19.10 -16.90
C ASP A 194 3.13 20.58 -16.99
N GLY A 195 3.21 21.29 -15.85
CA GLY A 195 3.49 22.73 -15.76
C GLY A 195 2.26 23.63 -15.96
N SER A 196 1.09 23.10 -16.35
CA SER A 196 -0.15 23.86 -16.45
C SER A 196 -0.83 24.01 -15.09
N SER A 197 -1.58 25.11 -14.90
CA SER A 197 -2.42 25.32 -13.72
C SER A 197 -3.62 24.36 -13.65
N SER A 198 -3.96 23.72 -14.77
CA SER A 198 -5.10 22.81 -14.91
C SER A 198 -4.77 21.34 -14.62
N PHE A 199 -3.48 20.97 -14.64
CA PHE A 199 -3.09 19.58 -14.48
C PHE A 199 -3.12 19.15 -13.02
N PRO A 200 -3.82 18.04 -12.70
CA PRO A 200 -3.91 17.58 -11.32
C PRO A 200 -2.54 17.10 -10.84
N LEU A 201 -2.19 17.48 -9.61
CA LEU A 201 -0.99 16.96 -8.95
C LEU A 201 -0.98 15.43 -8.97
N THR A 202 0.04 14.88 -9.62
CA THR A 202 0.20 13.45 -9.88
C THR A 202 1.52 12.99 -9.30
N TYR A 203 1.59 11.71 -8.89
CA TYR A 203 2.75 11.14 -8.23
C TYR A 203 3.22 9.91 -8.98
N LEU A 204 4.54 9.80 -9.16
CA LEU A 204 5.19 8.59 -9.64
C LEU A 204 5.37 7.63 -8.46
N VAL A 205 4.64 6.51 -8.52
CA VAL A 205 4.60 5.50 -7.45
C VAL A 205 5.23 4.18 -7.90
N GLY A 206 5.18 3.90 -9.20
CA GLY A 206 5.65 2.66 -9.77
C GLY A 206 4.81 1.45 -9.30
N ASN A 207 5.41 0.27 -9.38
CA ASN A 207 4.79 -0.97 -8.94
C ASN A 207 4.62 -0.96 -7.40
N SER A 208 3.39 -0.71 -6.97
CA SER A 208 3.03 -0.44 -5.58
C SER A 208 1.54 -0.70 -5.33
N LEU A 209 1.13 -0.81 -4.07
CA LEU A 209 -0.28 -0.90 -3.69
C LEU A 209 -1.15 0.18 -4.36
N ALA A 210 -0.67 1.43 -4.41
CA ALA A 210 -1.39 2.55 -5.03
C ALA A 210 -1.67 2.30 -6.52
N SER A 211 -0.67 1.82 -7.25
CA SER A 211 -0.84 1.47 -8.66
C SER A 211 -1.77 0.28 -8.86
N LEU A 212 -1.67 -0.77 -8.02
CA LEU A 212 -2.45 -2.00 -8.14
C LEU A 212 -3.93 -1.80 -7.80
N CYS A 213 -4.26 -0.94 -6.82
CA CYS A 213 -5.65 -0.70 -6.45
C CYS A 213 -6.34 0.32 -7.37
N SER A 214 -5.59 1.20 -8.03
CA SER A 214 -6.14 2.29 -8.83
C SER A 214 -7.12 1.88 -9.94
N PRO A 215 -6.98 0.73 -10.64
CA PRO A 215 -7.92 0.33 -11.68
C PRO A 215 -9.28 -0.10 -11.13
N PHE A 216 -9.35 -0.47 -9.85
CA PHE A 216 -10.56 -0.94 -9.19
C PHE A 216 -11.38 0.18 -8.54
N LEU A 217 -10.96 1.43 -8.74
CA LEU A 217 -11.64 2.60 -8.24
C LEU A 217 -13.13 2.60 -8.61
N LYS A 218 -14.03 2.73 -7.63
CA LYS A 218 -15.50 2.71 -7.85
C LYS A 218 -16.01 1.45 -8.55
N SER A 219 -15.30 0.33 -8.41
CA SER A 219 -15.73 -0.95 -8.99
C SER A 219 -16.71 -1.65 -8.07
N SER A 220 -17.72 -2.28 -8.67
CA SER A 220 -18.64 -3.18 -8.01
C SER A 220 -18.52 -4.55 -8.66
N PHE A 221 -18.05 -5.53 -7.89
CA PHE A 221 -17.93 -6.92 -8.31
C PHE A 221 -19.22 -7.69 -8.01
N THR A 222 -19.43 -8.81 -8.69
CA THR A 222 -20.63 -9.65 -8.54
C THR A 222 -20.24 -11.10 -8.30
N ASP A 223 -21.21 -11.96 -8.06
CA ASP A 223 -20.98 -13.41 -7.96
C ASP A 223 -20.53 -14.07 -9.28
N LYS A 224 -20.58 -13.34 -10.41
CA LYS A 224 -20.04 -13.79 -11.69
C LYS A 224 -18.51 -13.72 -11.75
N ASN A 225 -17.88 -12.97 -10.85
CA ASN A 225 -16.43 -12.91 -10.75
C ASN A 225 -15.90 -14.19 -10.08
N GLU A 226 -14.71 -14.63 -10.48
CA GLU A 226 -13.99 -15.68 -9.75
C GLU A 226 -13.45 -15.09 -8.44
N TRP A 227 -13.90 -15.64 -7.32
CA TRP A 227 -13.50 -15.22 -5.99
C TRP A 227 -12.54 -16.22 -5.34
N PRO A 228 -11.54 -15.76 -4.57
CA PRO A 228 -11.17 -14.35 -4.39
C PRO A 228 -10.45 -13.79 -5.63
N ILE A 229 -10.58 -12.48 -5.85
CA ILE A 229 -9.92 -11.80 -6.97
C ILE A 229 -8.45 -11.59 -6.60
N ARG A 230 -7.56 -12.21 -7.37
CA ARG A 230 -6.12 -12.13 -7.18
C ARG A 230 -5.47 -11.47 -8.38
N VAL A 231 -4.69 -10.42 -8.13
CA VAL A 231 -3.88 -9.76 -9.17
C VAL A 231 -2.45 -9.62 -8.70
N GLN A 232 -1.53 -9.66 -9.66
CA GLN A 232 -0.12 -9.43 -9.40
C GLN A 232 0.53 -8.60 -10.49
N SER A 233 1.62 -7.93 -10.14
CA SER A 233 2.41 -7.13 -11.05
C SER A 233 3.86 -7.11 -10.61
N ILE A 234 4.76 -6.96 -11.57
CA ILE A 234 6.19 -6.82 -11.32
C ILE A 234 6.77 -5.71 -12.17
N GLY A 235 7.47 -4.78 -11.53
CA GLY A 235 7.94 -3.58 -12.21
C GLY A 235 8.71 -2.66 -11.29
N ALA A 236 9.10 -1.52 -11.85
CA ALA A 236 9.83 -0.50 -11.12
C ALA A 236 8.89 0.22 -10.14
N ALA A 237 9.26 0.24 -8.87
CA ALA A 237 8.71 1.12 -7.84
C ALA A 237 9.58 2.37 -7.71
N TYR A 238 8.96 3.52 -7.46
CA TYR A 238 9.68 4.78 -7.34
C TYR A 238 9.50 5.40 -5.96
N HIS A 239 10.57 6.01 -5.44
CA HIS A 239 10.64 6.57 -4.10
C HIS A 239 11.23 7.97 -4.13
N GLU A 240 10.91 8.78 -3.12
CA GLU A 240 11.60 10.06 -2.93
C GLU A 240 13.07 9.87 -2.53
N LYS A 241 13.91 10.88 -2.78
CA LYS A 241 15.35 10.82 -2.50
C LYS A 241 15.63 10.57 -1.02
N LYS A 242 16.60 9.69 -0.76
CA LYS A 242 17.16 9.43 0.58
C LYS A 242 18.64 9.79 0.61
N ASN A 243 19.19 9.95 1.81
CA ASN A 243 20.60 10.30 2.02
C ASN A 243 21.59 9.24 1.47
N SER A 244 21.14 8.00 1.29
CA SER A 244 21.92 6.89 0.75
C SER A 244 21.37 6.40 -0.59
N VAL A 245 22.27 6.04 -1.51
CA VAL A 245 21.91 5.52 -2.85
C VAL A 245 22.69 4.23 -3.08
N ASP A 246 21.95 3.12 -3.11
CA ASP A 246 22.44 1.76 -3.39
C ASP A 246 21.23 0.88 -3.79
N LEU A 247 21.39 -0.45 -3.87
CA LEU A 247 20.26 -1.33 -4.22
C LEU A 247 19.15 -1.33 -3.15
N VAL A 248 19.48 -1.01 -1.90
CA VAL A 248 18.53 -1.00 -0.78
C VAL A 248 17.69 0.28 -0.77
N TYR A 249 18.31 1.42 -1.08
CA TYR A 249 17.74 2.77 -0.96
C TYR A 249 17.64 3.53 -2.29
N GLY A 250 17.84 2.84 -3.41
CA GLY A 250 17.68 3.40 -4.75
C GLY A 250 16.30 4.02 -4.97
N ARG A 251 16.28 5.12 -5.74
CA ARG A 251 15.07 5.86 -6.06
C ARG A 251 14.11 5.07 -6.95
N GLN A 252 14.67 4.18 -7.77
CA GLN A 252 13.94 3.20 -8.56
C GLN A 252 14.36 1.81 -8.08
N ARG A 253 13.39 0.97 -7.70
CA ARG A 253 13.66 -0.42 -7.28
C ARG A 253 12.71 -1.40 -7.93
N LEU A 254 13.19 -2.57 -8.34
CA LEU A 254 12.32 -3.61 -8.88
C LEU A 254 11.55 -4.30 -7.76
N LYS A 255 10.22 -4.32 -7.88
CA LYS A 255 9.33 -4.96 -6.90
C LYS A 255 8.32 -5.87 -7.56
N HIS A 256 8.00 -6.95 -6.88
CA HIS A 256 6.77 -7.71 -7.10
C HIS A 256 5.70 -7.23 -6.12
N CYS A 257 4.46 -7.18 -6.60
CA CYS A 257 3.29 -6.80 -5.83
C CYS A 257 2.17 -7.80 -6.14
N ALA A 258 1.51 -8.31 -5.12
CA ALA A 258 0.28 -9.10 -5.24
C ALA A 258 -0.83 -8.50 -4.37
N LEU A 259 -2.05 -8.49 -4.88
CA LEU A 259 -3.23 -7.98 -4.20
C LEU A 259 -4.34 -9.02 -4.25
N LEU A 260 -4.89 -9.33 -3.09
CA LEU A 260 -6.11 -10.10 -2.91
C LEU A 260 -7.27 -9.16 -2.60
N MET A 261 -8.40 -9.35 -3.27
CA MET A 261 -9.70 -8.81 -2.90
C MET A 261 -10.67 -9.96 -2.65
N SER A 262 -11.22 -9.99 -1.45
CA SER A 262 -12.09 -11.06 -0.95
C SER A 262 -13.42 -10.49 -0.45
N LYS A 263 -14.43 -11.35 -0.37
CA LYS A 263 -15.70 -11.06 0.34
C LYS A 263 -15.59 -11.26 1.85
N THR A 264 -14.59 -12.01 2.33
CA THR A 264 -14.51 -12.42 3.74
C THR A 264 -13.11 -12.25 4.31
N GLU A 265 -13.05 -12.10 5.62
CA GLU A 265 -11.80 -11.93 6.36
C GLU A 265 -10.89 -13.16 6.45
N PRO A 266 -11.40 -14.42 6.56
CA PRO A 266 -10.54 -15.61 6.66
C PRO A 266 -9.65 -15.85 5.44
N GLU A 267 -10.14 -15.56 4.23
CA GLU A 267 -9.37 -15.73 2.98
C GLU A 267 -8.12 -14.84 2.94
N LEU A 268 -8.16 -13.70 3.64
CA LEU A 268 -6.99 -12.82 3.75
C LEU A 268 -5.86 -13.46 4.56
N ASP A 269 -6.20 -14.19 5.64
CA ASP A 269 -5.20 -14.81 6.51
C ASP A 269 -4.53 -15.99 5.80
N GLU A 270 -5.32 -16.81 5.11
CA GLU A 270 -4.80 -17.89 4.27
C GLU A 270 -3.85 -17.33 3.19
N PHE A 271 -4.23 -16.25 2.51
CA PHE A 271 -3.39 -15.63 1.49
C PHE A 271 -2.10 -15.05 2.06
N ILE A 272 -2.15 -14.37 3.21
CA ILE A 272 -0.95 -13.82 3.86
C ILE A 272 -0.02 -14.95 4.29
N SER A 273 -0.54 -15.96 4.97
CA SER A 273 0.25 -17.11 5.46
C SER A 273 0.86 -17.90 4.31
N SER A 274 0.08 -18.24 3.27
CA SER A 274 0.60 -18.94 2.10
C SER A 274 1.66 -18.12 1.37
N SER A 275 1.42 -16.83 1.13
CA SER A 275 2.37 -15.95 0.45
C SER A 275 3.69 -15.80 1.22
N VAL A 276 3.60 -15.57 2.54
CA VAL A 276 4.79 -15.45 3.40
C VAL A 276 5.59 -16.75 3.39
N THR A 277 4.93 -17.91 3.54
CA THR A 277 5.58 -19.21 3.50
C THR A 277 6.25 -19.47 2.16
N SER A 278 5.53 -19.31 1.05
CA SER A 278 6.06 -19.56 -0.30
C SER A 278 7.26 -18.67 -0.63
N VAL A 279 7.18 -17.37 -0.34
CA VAL A 279 8.31 -16.46 -0.59
C VAL A 279 9.45 -16.74 0.39
N ALA A 280 9.18 -17.00 1.67
CA ALA A 280 10.22 -17.34 2.64
C ALA A 280 10.96 -18.64 2.26
N SER A 281 10.26 -19.67 1.78
CA SER A 281 10.86 -20.91 1.26
C SER A 281 11.74 -20.64 0.05
N LEU A 282 11.30 -19.80 -0.91
CA LEU A 282 12.14 -19.39 -2.03
C LEU A 282 13.43 -18.70 -1.54
N LEU A 283 13.33 -17.77 -0.59
CA LEU A 283 14.48 -17.04 -0.07
C LEU A 283 15.43 -17.94 0.75
N LEU A 284 14.88 -18.82 1.59
CA LEU A 284 15.64 -19.70 2.48
C LEU A 284 16.24 -20.88 1.72
N GLU A 285 15.41 -21.68 1.05
CA GLU A 285 15.82 -22.93 0.41
C GLU A 285 16.35 -22.67 -1.00
N GLY A 286 15.71 -21.78 -1.77
CA GLY A 286 16.11 -21.47 -3.14
C GLY A 286 17.35 -20.57 -3.23
N LEU A 287 17.47 -19.60 -2.31
CA LEU A 287 18.52 -18.58 -2.33
C LEU A 287 19.50 -18.64 -1.16
N HIS A 288 19.33 -19.58 -0.22
CA HIS A 288 20.19 -19.74 0.97
C HIS A 288 20.33 -18.45 1.80
N LEU A 289 19.27 -17.64 1.86
CA LEU A 289 19.23 -16.45 2.71
C LEU A 289 18.70 -16.81 4.10
N GLU A 290 19.40 -16.39 5.14
CA GLU A 290 18.95 -16.52 6.54
C GLU A 290 17.82 -15.50 6.81
N VAL A 291 16.60 -15.88 6.46
CA VAL A 291 15.40 -15.06 6.62
C VAL A 291 14.59 -15.46 7.85
N HIS A 292 13.91 -14.48 8.44
CA HIS A 292 13.00 -14.69 9.56
C HIS A 292 11.71 -13.95 9.29
N ALA A 293 10.56 -14.60 9.55
CA ALA A 293 9.27 -13.96 9.52
C ALA A 293 8.97 -13.31 10.88
N ARG A 294 8.46 -12.07 10.87
CA ARG A 294 8.09 -11.32 12.08
C ARG A 294 6.77 -10.61 11.87
N VAL A 295 5.90 -10.65 12.89
CA VAL A 295 4.69 -9.83 12.93
C VAL A 295 5.08 -8.39 13.26
N VAL A 296 4.65 -7.45 12.43
CA VAL A 296 4.88 -6.02 12.61
C VAL A 296 3.90 -5.48 13.66
N LYS A 297 4.42 -4.69 14.60
CA LYS A 297 3.64 -4.09 15.68
C LYS A 297 3.96 -2.60 15.82
N GLY A 298 3.18 -1.88 16.61
CA GLY A 298 3.47 -0.51 16.97
C GLY A 298 3.51 0.47 15.78
N LYS A 299 4.42 1.44 15.91
CA LYS A 299 4.72 2.50 14.92
C LYS A 299 5.19 2.02 13.54
N GLU A 300 5.53 0.74 13.39
CA GLU A 300 5.96 0.17 12.10
C GLU A 300 4.78 -0.23 11.19
N LEU A 301 3.56 -0.28 11.73
CA LEU A 301 2.35 -0.49 10.94
C LEU A 301 2.03 0.78 10.14
N ARG A 302 1.78 0.61 8.85
CA ARG A 302 1.27 1.67 7.98
C ARG A 302 -0.19 1.94 8.35
N ASN A 303 -0.68 3.15 8.09
CA ASN A 303 -2.03 3.55 8.53
C ASN A 303 -3.13 2.65 7.97
N TYR A 304 -2.98 2.12 6.76
CA TYR A 304 -3.99 1.23 6.15
C TYR A 304 -3.94 -0.22 6.68
N GLU A 305 -2.90 -0.61 7.40
CA GLU A 305 -2.69 -2.01 7.82
C GLU A 305 -3.38 -2.27 9.15
N SER A 306 -4.15 -3.35 9.23
CA SER A 306 -4.61 -3.89 10.51
C SER A 306 -3.59 -4.83 11.15
N GLN A 307 -2.80 -5.51 10.32
CA GLN A 307 -1.66 -6.34 10.69
C GLN A 307 -0.68 -6.38 9.51
N ALA A 308 0.59 -6.62 9.79
CA ALA A 308 1.54 -6.99 8.75
C ALA A 308 2.52 -8.05 9.23
N VAL A 309 3.03 -8.85 8.29
CA VAL A 309 4.13 -9.80 8.49
C VAL A 309 5.25 -9.42 7.54
N VAL A 310 6.47 -9.35 8.05
CA VAL A 310 7.65 -9.08 7.23
C VAL A 310 8.56 -10.30 7.21
N VAL A 311 9.15 -10.57 6.06
CA VAL A 311 10.28 -11.50 5.93
C VAL A 311 11.55 -10.66 5.84
N GLU A 312 12.43 -10.80 6.83
CA GLU A 312 13.62 -9.99 6.98
C GLU A 312 14.91 -10.83 6.99
N CYS A 313 15.97 -10.28 6.41
CA CYS A 313 17.32 -10.83 6.49
C CYS A 313 18.26 -9.80 7.13
N ASN A 314 18.79 -10.12 8.30
CA ASN A 314 19.69 -9.24 9.07
C ASN A 314 19.10 -7.83 9.29
N GLY A 315 17.81 -7.76 9.66
CA GLY A 315 17.08 -6.51 9.90
C GLY A 315 16.65 -5.76 8.63
N LEU A 316 16.92 -6.28 7.42
CA LEU A 316 16.42 -5.72 6.16
C LEU A 316 15.12 -6.42 5.75
N GLU A 317 14.02 -5.65 5.66
CA GLU A 317 12.74 -6.11 5.11
C GLU A 317 12.89 -6.42 3.62
N LEU A 318 12.69 -7.68 3.24
CA LEU A 318 12.70 -8.17 1.85
C LEU A 318 11.27 -8.32 1.32
N VAL A 319 10.36 -8.77 2.20
CA VAL A 319 8.95 -8.99 1.89
C VAL A 319 8.11 -8.34 2.97
N ARG A 320 6.97 -7.77 2.58
CA ARG A 320 5.91 -7.32 3.48
C ARG A 320 4.56 -7.81 3.00
N ALA A 321 3.89 -8.58 3.84
CA ALA A 321 2.50 -8.98 3.67
C ALA A 321 1.63 -8.17 4.63
N SER A 322 0.67 -7.42 4.09
CA SER A 322 -0.18 -6.47 4.77
C SER A 322 -1.62 -6.98 4.78
N ARG A 323 -2.20 -7.16 5.97
CA ARG A 323 -3.65 -7.30 6.17
C ARG A 323 -4.26 -5.91 6.19
N ILE A 324 -5.24 -5.66 5.32
CA ILE A 324 -5.85 -4.34 5.15
C ILE A 324 -7.32 -4.37 5.59
N GLY A 325 -8.03 -5.46 5.34
CA GLY A 325 -9.48 -5.50 5.55
C GLY A 325 -10.18 -4.55 4.58
N ASP A 326 -11.21 -3.86 5.02
CA ASP A 326 -12.03 -3.00 4.17
C ASP A 326 -11.63 -1.51 4.18
N TYR A 327 -10.49 -1.18 4.81
CA TYR A 327 -10.08 0.22 5.01
C TYR A 327 -9.90 0.99 3.70
N ILE A 328 -9.16 0.42 2.75
CA ILE A 328 -8.90 1.05 1.44
C ILE A 328 -10.13 0.96 0.54
N SER A 329 -10.85 -0.16 0.56
CA SER A 329 -12.02 -0.37 -0.29
C SER A 329 -13.18 0.56 0.09
N ARG A 330 -13.37 0.89 1.37
CA ARG A 330 -14.29 1.96 1.82
C ARG A 330 -13.91 3.32 1.22
N ARG A 331 -12.62 3.65 1.16
CA ARG A 331 -12.13 4.94 0.65
C ARG A 331 -12.18 5.05 -0.87
N LEU A 332 -11.86 3.95 -1.56
CA LEU A 332 -11.87 3.86 -3.03
C LEU A 332 -13.20 3.42 -3.61
N ASN A 333 -14.18 3.12 -2.75
CA ASN A 333 -15.48 2.57 -3.12
C ASN A 333 -15.37 1.29 -3.97
N ILE A 334 -14.69 0.28 -3.42
CA ILE A 334 -14.53 -1.03 -4.05
C ILE A 334 -15.45 -2.01 -3.33
N CYS A 335 -16.54 -2.41 -4.00
CA CYS A 335 -17.59 -3.19 -3.37
C CYS A 335 -17.86 -4.50 -4.11
N HIS A 336 -18.59 -5.40 -3.45
CA HIS A 336 -19.21 -6.56 -4.07
C HIS A 336 -20.72 -6.52 -3.82
N ALA A 337 -21.49 -6.92 -4.83
CA ALA A 337 -22.92 -7.15 -4.72
C ALA A 337 -23.16 -8.64 -4.45
N GLY A 338 -23.86 -8.93 -3.36
CA GLY A 338 -24.40 -10.26 -3.06
C GLY A 338 -25.81 -10.45 -3.61
N ALA A 339 -26.40 -11.62 -3.38
CA ALA A 339 -27.78 -11.90 -3.80
C ALA A 339 -28.78 -11.07 -2.98
N THR A 340 -28.43 -10.76 -1.73
CA THR A 340 -29.19 -9.87 -0.86
C THR A 340 -28.43 -8.57 -0.55
N PRO A 341 -29.13 -7.50 -0.13
CA PRO A 341 -28.48 -6.29 0.36
C PRO A 341 -27.50 -6.57 1.50
N GLU A 342 -27.82 -7.50 2.39
CA GLU A 342 -27.03 -7.88 3.57
C GLU A 342 -25.72 -8.61 3.20
N GLU A 343 -25.71 -9.27 2.05
CA GLU A 343 -24.53 -9.94 1.48
C GLU A 343 -23.66 -9.00 0.62
N SER A 344 -24.09 -7.75 0.42
CA SER A 344 -23.31 -6.75 -0.30
C SER A 344 -22.43 -5.98 0.66
N GLY A 345 -21.19 -5.68 0.25
CA GLY A 345 -20.21 -5.09 1.15
C GLY A 345 -19.02 -4.47 0.43
N PHE A 346 -18.09 -3.94 1.22
CA PHE A 346 -16.78 -3.53 0.73
C PHE A 346 -15.87 -4.75 0.67
N VAL A 347 -15.02 -4.83 -0.35
CA VAL A 347 -14.08 -5.96 -0.43
C VAL A 347 -13.04 -5.87 0.68
N HIS A 348 -12.69 -7.02 1.24
CA HIS A 348 -11.56 -7.15 2.16
C HIS A 348 -10.27 -7.32 1.35
N MET A 349 -9.22 -6.59 1.73
CA MET A 349 -7.97 -6.53 0.97
C MET A 349 -6.78 -7.11 1.76
N ALA A 350 -5.89 -7.79 1.06
CA ALA A 350 -4.55 -8.13 1.54
C ALA A 350 -3.52 -7.88 0.43
N TYR A 351 -2.34 -7.44 0.80
CA TYR A 351 -1.30 -7.01 -0.15
C TYR A 351 0.05 -7.61 0.22
N VAL A 352 0.79 -8.09 -0.77
CA VAL A 352 2.15 -8.62 -0.58
C VAL A 352 3.08 -7.85 -1.50
N GLU A 353 4.21 -7.39 -0.96
CA GLU A 353 5.28 -6.73 -1.69
C GLU A 353 6.60 -7.45 -1.46
N THR A 354 7.30 -7.79 -2.53
CA THR A 354 8.67 -8.33 -2.48
C THR A 354 9.62 -7.39 -3.20
N ASP A 355 10.68 -6.94 -2.51
CA ASP A 355 11.68 -6.03 -3.03
C ASP A 355 12.88 -6.81 -3.58
N ILE A 356 12.94 -6.95 -4.90
CA ILE A 356 13.90 -7.81 -5.59
C ILE A 356 15.31 -7.24 -5.48
N ASP A 357 15.46 -5.91 -5.51
CA ASP A 357 16.77 -5.28 -5.41
C ASP A 357 17.37 -5.46 -4.01
N ARG A 358 16.54 -5.44 -2.97
CA ARG A 358 16.97 -5.81 -1.61
C ARG A 358 17.35 -7.28 -1.48
N VAL A 359 16.65 -8.19 -2.15
CA VAL A 359 17.03 -9.61 -2.20
C VAL A 359 18.42 -9.76 -2.85
N ILE A 360 18.67 -9.08 -3.98
CA ILE A 360 19.97 -9.08 -4.65
C ILE A 360 21.06 -8.51 -3.74
N ALA A 361 20.79 -7.39 -3.06
CA ALA A 361 21.74 -6.81 -2.11
C ALA A 361 22.17 -7.83 -1.05
N ARG A 362 21.23 -8.63 -0.52
CA ARG A 362 21.54 -9.67 0.47
C ARG A 362 22.25 -10.89 -0.10
N LEU A 363 21.92 -11.30 -1.32
CA LEU A 363 22.67 -12.34 -2.01
C LEU A 363 24.13 -11.93 -2.20
N VAL A 364 24.38 -10.68 -2.58
CA VAL A 364 25.74 -10.16 -2.75
C VAL A 364 26.46 -10.02 -1.41
N ASP A 365 25.78 -9.56 -0.36
CA ASP A 365 26.38 -9.51 0.98
C ASP A 365 26.86 -10.91 1.43
N ASN A 366 26.07 -11.95 1.20
CA ASN A 366 26.47 -13.35 1.47
C ASN A 366 27.72 -13.76 0.67
N LEU A 367 27.82 -13.37 -0.61
CA LEU A 367 29.02 -13.62 -1.43
C LEU A 367 30.26 -12.92 -0.86
N VAL A 368 30.11 -11.68 -0.40
CA VAL A 368 31.19 -10.91 0.24
C VAL A 368 31.63 -11.58 1.56
N GLU A 369 30.73 -12.24 2.26
CA GLU A 369 31.00 -13.03 3.47
C GLU A 369 31.59 -14.41 3.16
N GLY A 370 31.84 -14.75 1.89
CA GLY A 370 32.43 -16.02 1.47
C GLY A 370 31.44 -17.19 1.42
N LYS A 371 30.13 -16.91 1.50
CA LYS A 371 29.10 -17.95 1.34
C LYS A 371 29.00 -18.37 -0.12
N GLU A 372 28.77 -19.65 -0.32
CA GLU A 372 28.62 -20.24 -1.64
C GLU A 372 27.32 -19.79 -2.33
N PRO A 373 27.34 -19.37 -3.62
CA PRO A 373 26.13 -19.00 -4.34
C PRO A 373 25.21 -20.22 -4.50
N PRO A 374 23.88 -20.05 -4.44
CA PRO A 374 22.91 -21.09 -4.76
C PRO A 374 23.13 -21.69 -6.16
N ARG A 375 22.77 -22.96 -6.39
CA ARG A 375 22.98 -23.64 -7.68
C ARG A 375 22.30 -22.89 -8.83
N GLY A 376 21.02 -22.55 -8.66
CA GLY A 376 20.26 -21.80 -9.68
C GLY A 376 20.91 -20.45 -10.03
N PHE A 377 21.51 -19.77 -9.05
CA PHE A 377 22.32 -18.57 -9.31
C PHE A 377 23.53 -18.90 -10.18
N ARG A 378 24.33 -19.93 -9.83
CA ARG A 378 25.52 -20.32 -10.61
C ARG A 378 25.19 -20.68 -12.05
N ASP A 379 24.12 -21.42 -12.26
CA ASP A 379 23.71 -21.89 -13.58
C ASP A 379 23.29 -20.71 -14.46
N VAL A 380 22.54 -19.77 -13.91
CA VAL A 380 22.13 -18.55 -14.60
C VAL A 380 23.32 -17.64 -14.92
N VAL A 381 24.29 -17.51 -14.01
CA VAL A 381 25.52 -16.75 -14.29
C VAL A 381 26.32 -17.40 -15.42
N LYS A 382 26.51 -18.73 -15.38
CA LYS A 382 27.25 -19.48 -16.42
C LYS A 382 26.62 -19.38 -17.81
N GLN A 383 25.29 -19.34 -17.90
CA GLN A 383 24.58 -19.20 -19.17
C GLN A 383 24.62 -17.77 -19.74
N SER A 384 25.01 -16.78 -18.93
CA SER A 384 25.05 -15.36 -19.29
C SER A 384 26.44 -14.82 -19.62
N LEU A 385 27.48 -15.62 -19.36
CA LEU A 385 28.87 -15.42 -19.78
C LEU A 385 29.09 -16.16 -21.10
#